data_AF-A0A951DV74-F1
#
_entry.id   AF-A0A951DV74-F1
#
_cell.length_a   1.000
_cell.length_b   1.000
_cell.length_c   1.000
_cell.angle_alpha   90.00
_cell.angle_beta   90.00
_cell.angle_gamma   90.00
#
_symmetry.space_group_name_H-M   'P 1'
#
loop_
_entity.id
_entity.type
_entity.pdbx_description
1 polymer ?
#
loop_
_entity_poly.entity_id
_entity_poly.type
_entity_poly.pdbx_seq_one_letter_code
_entity_poly.pdbx_strand_id
1 'polypeptide(L)'
;MTIRSHSVAGERRYADLLGVRVWLLAAAAALVGAMVGGGPDRDRATPWLIAAALLGVVSVRLLEAGAPPSTGSSADTERMQTGGCAAWHPRGHERRQVAGWGLLALGAFAATAATAIVLAKGPDVLATTTWVVALASVALGATLSSARHSERRHWQHCMSALPELTCLAAVVAIAVWLRLPDLVGVPPNVHPDEGGFGNGARQILAGKMPIVFPTGWFDVPASSFAISALVMLVFGNDLFGLRMASVIEGALTVVVLYLLGRRLWGARPALVAAALLSIAAWHVHFSRMGSQHMQAPLAILLVLYFLIRGVQDALLLDWVLCGFAIGLSFEVYYAARVAPALVLAYLGYRTATEKREFVHTHGLGLLALVFGAFVFVAPMTVVYARDPQTLDSRTDAV
;
A
#
# COMPACT_ATOMS: atom_id res chain seq x y z
N MET A 1 41.13 -9.61 -36.35
CA MET A 1 39.75 -10.15 -36.23
C MET A 1 38.96 -9.12 -35.42
N THR A 2 38.60 -7.98 -36.06
CA THR A 2 38.29 -6.74 -35.32
C THR A 2 37.20 -5.90 -36.01
N ILE A 3 36.28 -6.54 -36.73
CA ILE A 3 35.23 -5.84 -37.51
C ILE A 3 33.80 -6.13 -36.99
N ARG A 4 33.60 -7.12 -36.11
CA ARG A 4 32.25 -7.49 -35.61
C ARG A 4 31.78 -6.81 -34.32
N SER A 5 32.62 -6.05 -33.60
CA SER A 5 32.24 -5.49 -32.29
C SER A 5 31.43 -4.20 -32.36
N HIS A 6 31.42 -3.48 -33.50
CA HIS A 6 30.68 -2.22 -33.64
C HIS A 6 29.22 -2.37 -34.07
N SER A 7 28.83 -3.40 -34.85
CA SER A 7 27.42 -3.57 -35.26
C SER A 7 26.53 -4.01 -34.09
N VAL A 8 27.05 -4.87 -33.21
CA VAL A 8 26.32 -5.41 -32.05
C VAL A 8 26.00 -4.32 -31.01
N ALA A 9 26.86 -3.31 -30.87
CA ALA A 9 26.60 -2.18 -29.97
C ALA A 9 25.51 -1.24 -30.51
N GLY A 10 25.44 -1.06 -31.84
CA GLY A 10 24.41 -0.25 -32.50
C GLY A 10 23.02 -0.89 -32.44
N GLU A 11 22.93 -2.20 -32.70
CA GLU A 11 21.68 -2.97 -32.60
C GLU A 11 21.11 -2.98 -31.17
N ARG A 12 21.98 -3.04 -30.15
CA ARG A 12 21.57 -2.97 -28.73
C ARG A 12 21.00 -1.61 -28.34
N ARG A 13 21.67 -0.52 -28.74
CA ARG A 13 21.19 0.84 -28.48
C ARG A 13 19.84 1.08 -29.16
N TYR A 14 19.63 0.45 -30.31
CA TYR A 14 18.36 0.47 -31.04
C TYR A 14 17.26 -0.30 -30.31
N ALA A 15 17.54 -1.52 -29.80
CA ALA A 15 16.58 -2.32 -29.03
C ALA A 15 16.14 -1.61 -27.73
N ASP A 16 17.08 -0.99 -27.00
CA ASP A 16 16.78 -0.22 -25.79
C ASP A 16 15.90 1.00 -26.11
N LEU A 17 16.25 1.78 -27.14
CA LEU A 17 15.46 2.94 -27.57
C LEU A 17 14.07 2.55 -28.07
N LEU A 18 13.97 1.42 -28.77
CA LEU A 18 12.70 0.88 -29.26
C LEU A 18 11.83 0.40 -28.09
N GLY A 19 12.40 -0.31 -27.11
CA GLY A 19 11.70 -0.75 -25.90
C GLY A 19 11.11 0.41 -25.10
N VAL A 20 11.88 1.50 -24.91
CA VAL A 20 11.38 2.71 -24.23
C VAL A 20 10.28 3.40 -25.03
N ARG A 21 10.39 3.47 -26.37
CA ARG A 21 9.34 4.05 -27.22
C ARG A 21 8.04 3.22 -27.20
N VAL A 22 8.15 1.89 -27.26
CA VAL A 22 7.00 0.98 -27.15
C VAL A 22 6.35 1.09 -25.77
N TRP A 23 7.15 1.30 -24.71
CA TRP A 23 6.62 1.54 -23.37
C TRP A 23 5.83 2.86 -23.27
N LEU A 24 6.35 3.96 -23.86
CA LEU A 24 5.62 5.23 -23.92
C LEU A 24 4.30 5.10 -24.69
N LEU A 25 4.27 4.29 -25.75
CA LEU A 25 3.04 3.98 -26.49
C LEU A 25 2.06 3.15 -25.65
N ALA A 26 2.55 2.20 -24.84
CA ALA A 26 1.72 1.45 -23.90
C ALA A 26 1.08 2.38 -22.85
N ALA A 27 1.85 3.33 -22.31
CA ALA A 27 1.36 4.32 -21.36
C ALA A 27 0.31 5.26 -21.98
N ALA A 28 0.54 5.72 -23.22
CA ALA A 28 -0.42 6.54 -23.95
C ALA A 28 -1.72 5.76 -24.26
N ALA A 29 -1.63 4.49 -24.66
CA ALA A 29 -2.79 3.63 -24.87
C ALA A 29 -3.59 3.39 -23.58
N ALA A 30 -2.90 3.22 -22.43
CA ALA A 30 -3.55 3.10 -21.13
C ALA A 30 -4.29 4.39 -20.74
N LEU A 31 -3.67 5.55 -20.98
CA LEU A 31 -4.27 6.86 -20.71
C LEU A 31 -5.52 7.09 -21.57
N VAL A 32 -5.46 6.78 -22.87
CA VAL A 32 -6.61 6.88 -23.78
C VAL A 32 -7.70 5.89 -23.36
N GLY A 33 -7.36 4.66 -23.01
CA GLY A 33 -8.31 3.68 -22.50
C GLY A 33 -9.03 4.16 -21.23
N ALA A 34 -8.30 4.78 -20.31
CA ALA A 34 -8.87 5.36 -19.09
C ALA A 34 -9.80 6.56 -19.39
N MET A 35 -9.43 7.43 -20.33
CA MET A 35 -10.27 8.56 -20.75
C MET A 35 -11.55 8.10 -21.45
N VAL A 36 -11.46 7.09 -22.32
CA VAL A 36 -12.61 6.52 -23.05
C VAL A 36 -13.52 5.73 -22.10
N GLY A 37 -12.95 5.00 -21.13
CA GLY A 37 -13.72 4.25 -20.13
C GLY A 37 -14.50 5.11 -19.14
N GLY A 38 -14.15 6.40 -19.02
CA GLY A 38 -14.93 7.39 -18.26
C GLY A 38 -16.12 7.97 -19.01
N GLY A 39 -16.24 7.71 -20.32
CA GLY A 39 -17.35 8.17 -21.17
C GLY A 39 -18.57 7.25 -21.16
N PRO A 40 -19.66 7.63 -21.87
CA PRO A 40 -20.91 6.86 -21.94
C PRO A 40 -20.80 5.51 -22.66
N ASP A 41 -19.71 5.27 -23.40
CA ASP A 41 -19.52 4.09 -24.25
C ASP A 41 -18.30 3.27 -23.78
N ARG A 42 -18.45 2.62 -22.60
CA ARG A 42 -17.38 1.93 -21.87
C ARG A 42 -16.72 0.79 -22.65
N ASP A 43 -17.45 0.16 -23.57
CA ASP A 43 -16.96 -0.96 -24.37
C ASP A 43 -15.81 -0.56 -25.31
N ARG A 44 -15.68 0.73 -25.61
CA ARG A 44 -14.58 1.28 -26.40
C ARG A 44 -13.27 1.36 -25.65
N ALA A 45 -13.25 1.24 -24.32
CA ALA A 45 -12.03 1.27 -23.52
C ALA A 45 -11.23 -0.05 -23.58
N THR A 46 -11.94 -1.17 -23.69
CA THR A 46 -11.40 -2.53 -23.72
C THR A 46 -10.26 -2.72 -24.74
N PRO A 47 -10.38 -2.32 -26.03
CA PRO A 47 -9.28 -2.48 -26.99
C PRO A 47 -8.03 -1.66 -26.62
N TRP A 48 -8.20 -0.48 -26.01
CA TRP A 48 -7.06 0.36 -25.58
C TRP A 48 -6.32 -0.24 -24.39
N LEU A 49 -7.04 -0.82 -23.44
CA LEU A 49 -6.44 -1.50 -22.29
C LEU A 49 -5.73 -2.80 -22.69
N ILE A 50 -6.31 -3.57 -23.64
CA ILE A 50 -5.65 -4.75 -24.22
C ILE A 50 -4.38 -4.33 -24.99
N ALA A 51 -4.45 -3.27 -25.79
CA ALA A 51 -3.30 -2.74 -26.50
C ALA A 51 -2.20 -2.28 -25.54
N ALA A 52 -2.56 -1.60 -24.44
CA ALA A 52 -1.62 -1.19 -23.41
C ALA A 52 -0.92 -2.39 -22.73
N ALA A 53 -1.66 -3.45 -22.41
CA ALA A 53 -1.10 -4.66 -21.81
C ALA A 53 -0.15 -5.38 -22.78
N LEU A 54 -0.53 -5.53 -24.05
CA LEU A 54 0.30 -6.18 -25.08
C LEU A 54 1.57 -5.38 -25.36
N LEU A 55 1.47 -4.06 -25.54
CA LEU A 55 2.63 -3.18 -25.74
C LEU A 55 3.52 -3.16 -24.50
N GLY A 56 2.94 -3.25 -23.29
CA GLY A 56 3.68 -3.43 -22.04
C GLY A 56 4.54 -4.70 -22.07
N VAL A 57 3.96 -5.85 -22.40
CA VAL A 57 4.69 -7.12 -22.50
C VAL A 57 5.78 -7.05 -23.58
N VAL A 58 5.48 -6.50 -24.76
CA VAL A 58 6.46 -6.33 -25.84
C VAL A 58 7.60 -5.42 -25.42
N SER A 59 7.32 -4.32 -24.71
CA SER A 59 8.35 -3.40 -24.22
C SER A 59 9.31 -4.09 -23.25
N VAL A 60 8.79 -4.90 -22.32
CA VAL A 60 9.59 -5.67 -21.37
C VAL A 60 10.48 -6.67 -22.13
N ARG A 61 9.92 -7.39 -23.11
CA ARG A 61 10.69 -8.34 -23.92
C ARG A 61 11.77 -7.69 -24.76
N LEU A 62 11.54 -6.49 -25.30
CA LEU A 62 12.55 -5.73 -26.06
C LEU A 62 13.68 -5.23 -25.16
N LEU A 63 13.35 -4.80 -23.93
CA LEU A 63 14.34 -4.40 -22.93
C LEU A 63 15.14 -5.60 -22.41
N GLU A 64 14.52 -6.78 -22.31
CA GLU A 64 15.20 -8.04 -22.00
C GLU A 64 16.11 -8.50 -23.16
N ALA A 65 15.67 -8.36 -24.42
CA ALA A 65 16.46 -8.74 -25.60
C ALA A 65 17.70 -7.86 -25.81
N GLY A 66 17.68 -6.62 -25.30
CA GLY A 66 18.86 -5.75 -25.24
C GLY A 66 19.90 -6.18 -24.19
N ALA A 67 19.54 -7.09 -23.28
CA ALA A 67 20.45 -7.60 -22.23
C ALA A 67 21.45 -8.61 -22.81
N PRO A 68 22.72 -8.59 -22.38
CA PRO A 68 23.72 -9.52 -22.88
C PRO A 68 23.38 -10.97 -22.48
N PRO A 69 23.51 -11.96 -23.40
CA PRO A 69 23.42 -13.36 -23.02
C PRO A 69 24.57 -13.70 -22.08
N SER A 70 24.28 -14.46 -21.01
CA SER A 70 25.29 -15.04 -20.14
C SER A 70 26.14 -16.01 -20.96
N THR A 71 27.31 -15.58 -21.41
CA THR A 71 28.25 -16.44 -22.13
C THR A 71 28.86 -17.43 -21.13
N GLY A 72 28.33 -18.66 -21.11
CA GLY A 72 29.03 -19.82 -20.58
C GLY A 72 30.26 -20.07 -21.46
N SER A 73 31.42 -19.65 -20.98
CA SER A 73 32.72 -19.96 -21.56
C SER A 73 33.28 -21.16 -20.80
N SER A 74 33.92 -22.09 -21.50
CA SER A 74 34.56 -23.30 -20.96
C SER A 74 35.66 -23.08 -19.89
N ALA A 75 35.87 -21.83 -19.46
CA ALA A 75 36.66 -21.48 -18.28
C ALA A 75 35.89 -21.66 -16.94
N ASP A 76 34.56 -21.80 -16.99
CA ASP A 76 33.73 -21.97 -15.78
C ASP A 76 33.80 -23.40 -15.19
N THR A 77 34.22 -24.40 -15.97
CA THR A 77 34.35 -25.79 -15.50
C THR A 77 35.56 -25.99 -14.59
N GLU A 78 36.63 -25.20 -14.75
CA GLU A 78 37.79 -25.22 -13.83
C GLU A 78 37.60 -24.32 -12.60
N ARG A 79 36.73 -23.31 -12.67
CA ARG A 79 36.45 -22.41 -11.53
C ARG A 79 35.47 -22.98 -10.51
N MET A 80 34.72 -24.03 -10.84
CA MET A 80 33.84 -24.70 -9.89
C MET A 80 34.58 -25.43 -8.75
N GLN A 81 35.92 -25.59 -8.84
CA GLN A 81 36.74 -26.18 -7.78
C GLN A 81 37.36 -25.16 -6.81
N THR A 82 37.27 -23.85 -7.08
CA THR A 82 37.73 -22.82 -6.15
C THR A 82 36.58 -21.88 -5.83
N GLY A 83 36.05 -21.97 -4.61
CA GLY A 83 34.83 -21.29 -4.13
C GLY A 83 34.87 -19.76 -4.15
N GLY A 84 34.84 -19.16 -5.33
CA GLY A 84 34.72 -17.71 -5.55
C GLY A 84 33.28 -17.32 -5.86
N CYS A 85 32.66 -16.57 -4.93
CA CYS A 85 31.35 -15.97 -5.09
C CYS A 85 31.34 -15.02 -6.32
N ALA A 86 30.46 -15.27 -7.29
CA ALA A 86 30.33 -14.44 -8.50
C ALA A 86 29.88 -13.02 -8.12
N ALA A 87 30.72 -12.03 -8.43
CA ALA A 87 30.42 -10.62 -8.22
C ALA A 87 29.31 -10.16 -9.19
N TRP A 88 28.21 -9.68 -8.61
CA TRP A 88 27.03 -9.12 -9.29
C TRP A 88 27.41 -7.90 -10.15
N HIS A 89 26.92 -7.83 -11.39
CA HIS A 89 27.27 -6.76 -12.33
C HIS A 89 26.66 -5.38 -11.92
N PRO A 90 27.47 -4.32 -11.75
CA PRO A 90 26.99 -3.02 -11.25
C PRO A 90 26.02 -2.25 -12.17
N ARG A 91 25.96 -2.56 -13.47
CA ARG A 91 25.15 -1.80 -14.46
C ARG A 91 23.63 -2.04 -14.37
N GLY A 92 23.19 -3.20 -13.89
CA GLY A 92 21.75 -3.49 -13.71
C GLY A 92 21.14 -2.73 -12.54
N HIS A 93 21.95 -2.43 -11.53
CA HIS A 93 21.55 -1.71 -10.32
C HIS A 93 21.29 -0.23 -10.59
N GLU A 94 22.16 0.45 -11.34
CA GLU A 94 21.97 1.87 -11.70
C GLU A 94 20.70 2.10 -12.53
N ARG A 95 20.42 1.22 -13.51
CA ARG A 95 19.19 1.29 -14.32
C ARG A 95 17.92 1.15 -13.46
N ARG A 96 17.92 0.22 -12.50
CA ARG A 96 16.79 0.02 -11.57
C ARG A 96 16.56 1.22 -10.66
N GLN A 97 17.63 1.83 -10.16
CA GLN A 97 17.50 3.03 -9.33
C GLN A 97 16.97 4.22 -10.12
N VAL A 98 17.46 4.46 -11.33
CA VAL A 98 16.94 5.52 -12.20
C VAL A 98 15.46 5.30 -12.52
N ALA A 99 15.07 4.06 -12.83
CA ALA A 99 13.66 3.71 -13.01
C ALA A 99 12.83 3.92 -11.74
N GLY A 100 13.36 3.56 -10.57
CA GLY A 100 12.73 3.78 -9.27
C GLY A 100 12.46 5.26 -8.97
N TRP A 101 13.46 6.12 -9.17
CA TRP A 101 13.30 7.57 -9.05
C TRP A 101 12.31 8.14 -10.07
N GLY A 102 12.33 7.65 -11.31
CA GLY A 102 11.36 8.03 -12.35
C GLY A 102 9.92 7.70 -11.96
N LEU A 103 9.69 6.52 -11.36
CA LEU A 103 8.36 6.12 -10.86
C LEU A 103 7.92 6.92 -9.64
N LEU A 104 8.82 7.28 -8.74
CA LEU A 104 8.51 8.19 -7.62
C LEU A 104 8.07 9.56 -8.13
N ALA A 105 8.77 10.11 -9.13
CA ALA A 105 8.40 11.39 -9.75
C ALA A 105 7.07 11.30 -10.52
N LEU A 106 6.84 10.22 -11.26
CA LEU A 106 5.55 9.96 -11.93
C LEU A 106 4.41 9.88 -10.91
N GLY A 107 4.63 9.19 -9.79
CA GLY A 107 3.67 9.10 -8.70
C GLY A 107 3.35 10.47 -8.09
N ALA A 108 4.36 11.32 -7.87
CA ALA A 108 4.16 12.69 -7.41
C ALA A 108 3.31 13.52 -8.40
N PHE A 109 3.63 13.41 -9.69
CA PHE A 109 2.88 14.09 -10.75
C PHE A 109 1.42 13.61 -10.82
N ALA A 110 1.19 12.30 -10.76
CA ALA A 110 -0.15 11.72 -10.74
C ALA A 110 -0.94 12.14 -9.50
N ALA A 111 -0.33 12.20 -8.32
CA ALA A 111 -1.00 12.69 -7.11
C ALA A 111 -1.38 14.17 -7.22
N THR A 112 -0.52 14.98 -7.83
CA THR A 112 -0.80 16.40 -8.11
C THR A 112 -1.96 16.53 -9.10
N ALA A 113 -1.96 15.72 -10.16
CA ALA A 113 -3.05 15.68 -11.14
C ALA A 113 -4.38 15.25 -10.50
N ALA A 114 -4.38 14.20 -9.66
CA ALA A 114 -5.56 13.79 -8.90
C ALA A 114 -6.09 14.93 -7.99
N THR A 115 -5.18 15.60 -7.28
CA THR A 115 -5.50 16.76 -6.45
C THR A 115 -6.10 17.90 -7.27
N ALA A 116 -5.55 18.20 -8.44
CA ALA A 116 -6.07 19.21 -9.35
C ALA A 116 -7.45 18.85 -9.89
N ILE A 117 -7.72 17.58 -10.18
CA ILE A 117 -9.05 17.11 -10.60
C ILE A 117 -10.07 17.33 -9.48
N VAL A 118 -9.75 16.95 -8.23
CA VAL A 118 -10.62 17.20 -7.07
C VAL A 118 -10.84 18.71 -6.87
N LEU A 119 -9.78 19.51 -7.00
CA LEU A 119 -9.83 20.97 -6.90
C LEU A 119 -10.72 21.60 -7.99
N ALA A 120 -10.69 21.07 -9.20
CA ALA A 120 -11.52 21.51 -10.32
C ALA A 120 -12.95 20.94 -10.29
N LYS A 121 -13.31 20.13 -9.28
CA LYS A 121 -14.59 19.38 -9.23
C LYS A 121 -14.79 18.50 -10.48
N GLY A 122 -13.71 17.91 -10.98
CA GLY A 122 -13.75 16.97 -12.09
C GLY A 122 -14.34 15.62 -11.67
N PRO A 123 -14.42 14.64 -12.59
CA PRO A 123 -15.05 13.35 -12.32
C PRO A 123 -14.32 12.56 -11.22
N ASP A 124 -15.05 12.12 -10.19
CA ASP A 124 -14.46 11.44 -9.03
C ASP A 124 -13.74 10.13 -9.38
N VAL A 125 -14.26 9.39 -10.38
CA VAL A 125 -13.63 8.17 -10.88
C VAL A 125 -12.25 8.47 -11.47
N LEU A 126 -12.11 9.59 -12.20
CA LEU A 126 -10.83 10.01 -12.76
C LEU A 126 -9.85 10.43 -11.67
N ALA A 127 -10.30 11.19 -10.68
CA ALA A 127 -9.48 11.55 -9.52
C ALA A 127 -9.00 10.32 -8.75
N THR A 128 -9.93 9.40 -8.45
CA THR A 128 -9.66 8.17 -7.69
C THR A 128 -8.69 7.26 -8.43
N THR A 129 -8.92 7.00 -9.72
CA THR A 129 -8.04 6.13 -10.51
C THR A 129 -6.65 6.72 -10.67
N THR A 130 -6.56 8.04 -10.89
CA THR A 130 -5.28 8.74 -11.00
C THR A 130 -4.51 8.70 -9.66
N TRP A 131 -5.22 8.84 -8.54
CA TRP A 131 -4.63 8.70 -7.20
C TRP A 131 -4.15 7.27 -6.92
N VAL A 132 -4.92 6.24 -7.29
CA VAL A 132 -4.47 4.83 -7.16
C VAL A 132 -3.21 4.57 -7.99
N VAL A 133 -3.16 5.09 -9.22
CA VAL A 133 -1.96 5.01 -10.08
C VAL A 133 -0.77 5.74 -9.43
N ALA A 134 -1.01 6.88 -8.77
CA ALA A 134 0.02 7.60 -8.02
C ALA A 134 0.59 6.72 -6.89
N LEU A 135 -0.26 6.14 -6.05
CA LEU A 135 0.15 5.26 -4.96
C LEU A 135 0.93 4.03 -5.44
N ALA A 136 0.44 3.38 -6.50
CA ALA A 136 1.09 2.22 -7.09
C ALA A 136 2.47 2.59 -7.67
N SER A 137 2.57 3.72 -8.38
CA SER A 137 3.83 4.21 -8.94
C SER A 137 4.84 4.54 -7.84
N VAL A 138 4.40 5.19 -6.76
CA VAL A 138 5.27 5.50 -5.62
C VAL A 138 5.75 4.23 -4.91
N ALA A 139 4.87 3.25 -4.66
CA ALA A 139 5.25 1.99 -4.04
C ALA A 139 6.25 1.19 -4.91
N LEU A 140 5.99 1.11 -6.22
CA LEU A 140 6.89 0.45 -7.19
C LEU A 140 8.22 1.21 -7.33
N GLY A 141 8.18 2.54 -7.32
CA GLY A 141 9.40 3.35 -7.33
C GLY A 141 10.25 3.11 -6.09
N ALA A 142 9.61 3.04 -4.91
CA ALA A 142 10.28 2.78 -3.65
C ALA A 142 10.86 1.37 -3.56
N THR A 143 10.18 0.33 -4.08
CA THR A 143 10.72 -1.04 -4.13
C THR A 143 11.98 -1.11 -5.01
N LEU A 144 11.94 -0.53 -6.21
CA LEU A 144 13.08 -0.52 -7.14
C LEU A 144 14.28 0.26 -6.58
N SER A 145 14.02 1.35 -5.86
CA SER A 145 15.06 2.15 -5.19
C SER A 145 15.62 1.48 -3.93
N SER A 146 14.85 0.58 -3.28
CA SER A 146 15.23 -0.14 -2.05
C SER A 146 16.08 -1.40 -2.28
N ALA A 147 16.37 -1.77 -3.52
CA ALA A 147 17.04 -3.03 -3.87
C ALA A 147 18.48 -3.21 -3.33
N ARG A 148 19.02 -2.24 -2.57
CA ARG A 148 20.37 -2.24 -2.00
C ARG A 148 20.61 -3.22 -0.85
N HIS A 149 19.58 -3.80 -0.21
CA HIS A 149 19.76 -4.53 1.06
C HIS A 149 19.07 -5.91 1.15
N SER A 150 18.32 -6.32 0.12
CA SER A 150 17.44 -7.50 0.21
C SER A 150 18.14 -8.86 0.06
N GLU A 151 19.38 -8.92 -0.44
CA GLU A 151 19.97 -10.22 -0.85
C GLU A 151 20.56 -11.07 0.30
N ARG A 152 20.66 -10.56 1.55
CA ARG A 152 21.36 -11.28 2.63
C ARG A 152 20.53 -11.87 3.76
N ARG A 153 19.19 -11.76 3.78
CA ARG A 153 18.40 -12.12 4.98
C ARG A 153 17.47 -13.34 4.91
N HIS A 154 17.27 -14.02 3.77
CA HIS A 154 16.00 -14.77 3.60
C HIS A 154 16.00 -16.30 3.41
N TRP A 155 17.04 -17.07 3.76
CA TRP A 155 16.97 -18.53 3.50
C TRP A 155 17.36 -19.49 4.64
N GLN A 156 17.41 -19.04 5.90
CA GLN A 156 17.80 -19.92 7.01
C GLN A 156 16.69 -20.30 8.02
N HIS A 157 15.43 -19.88 7.84
CA HIS A 157 14.38 -20.06 8.87
C HIS A 157 13.10 -20.82 8.44
N CYS A 158 13.03 -21.41 7.24
CA CYS A 158 11.79 -22.05 6.78
C CYS A 158 11.31 -23.24 7.64
N MET A 159 12.21 -23.98 8.30
CA MET A 159 11.81 -25.15 9.10
C MET A 159 11.53 -24.83 10.58
N SER A 160 12.08 -23.74 11.14
CA SER A 160 11.81 -23.30 12.52
C SER A 160 10.57 -22.41 12.63
N ALA A 161 10.01 -21.94 11.51
CA ALA A 161 8.85 -21.07 11.46
C ALA A 161 7.49 -21.81 11.50
N LEU A 162 7.45 -23.12 11.18
CA LEU A 162 6.19 -23.89 11.16
C LEU A 162 5.41 -23.85 12.48
N PRO A 163 5.99 -24.16 13.67
CA PRO A 163 5.23 -24.13 14.91
C PRO A 163 4.73 -22.73 15.26
N GLU A 164 5.53 -21.70 14.97
CA GLU A 164 5.14 -20.30 15.17
C GLU A 164 3.95 -19.92 14.27
N LEU A 165 4.00 -20.28 12.99
CA LEU A 165 2.92 -20.07 12.04
C LEU A 165 1.66 -20.84 12.42
N THR A 166 1.78 -22.08 12.91
CA THR A 166 0.66 -22.87 13.42
C THR A 166 0.02 -22.20 14.63
N CYS A 167 0.81 -21.72 15.59
CA CYS A 167 0.28 -20.97 16.74
C CYS A 167 -0.42 -19.68 16.32
N LEU A 168 0.17 -18.92 15.39
CA LEU A 168 -0.48 -17.72 14.86
C LEU A 168 -1.79 -18.06 14.15
N ALA A 169 -1.80 -19.10 13.31
CA ALA A 169 -3.00 -19.55 12.61
C ALA A 169 -4.09 -19.96 13.61
N ALA A 170 -3.74 -20.64 14.71
CA ALA A 170 -4.66 -20.97 15.78
C ALA A 170 -5.22 -19.71 16.47
N VAL A 171 -4.37 -18.71 16.77
CA VAL A 171 -4.81 -17.43 17.36
C VAL A 171 -5.77 -16.68 16.43
N VAL A 172 -5.48 -16.64 15.12
CA VAL A 172 -6.35 -16.02 14.12
C VAL A 172 -7.65 -16.80 13.97
N ALA A 173 -7.59 -18.14 13.96
CA ALA A 173 -8.78 -18.98 13.93
C ALA A 173 -9.67 -18.74 15.15
N ILE A 174 -9.10 -18.62 16.36
CA ILE A 174 -9.83 -18.22 17.57
C ILE A 174 -10.43 -16.83 17.41
N ALA A 175 -9.67 -15.86 16.88
CA ALA A 175 -10.17 -14.50 16.66
C ALA A 175 -11.41 -14.50 15.75
N VAL A 176 -11.35 -15.24 14.64
CA VAL A 176 -12.47 -15.38 13.69
C VAL A 176 -13.63 -16.16 14.31
N TRP A 177 -13.35 -17.26 15.01
CA TRP A 177 -14.36 -18.10 15.66
C TRP A 177 -15.14 -17.37 16.76
N LEU A 178 -14.53 -16.46 17.50
CA LEU A 178 -15.24 -15.64 18.49
C LEU A 178 -16.15 -14.56 17.85
N ARG A 179 -15.91 -14.23 16.58
CA ARG A 179 -16.56 -13.11 15.88
C ARG A 179 -17.66 -13.58 14.91
N LEU A 180 -17.54 -14.75 14.30
CA LEU A 180 -18.48 -15.22 13.26
C LEU A 180 -19.82 -15.81 13.73
N PRO A 181 -19.91 -16.60 14.81
CA PRO A 181 -21.15 -17.28 15.18
C PRO A 181 -22.26 -16.27 15.43
N ASP A 182 -23.40 -16.51 14.77
CA ASP A 182 -24.59 -15.67 14.80
C ASP A 182 -24.28 -14.16 14.66
N LEU A 183 -23.51 -13.81 13.62
CA LEU A 183 -23.07 -12.43 13.42
C LEU A 183 -24.25 -11.46 13.21
N VAL A 184 -25.38 -11.91 12.68
CA VAL A 184 -26.59 -11.09 12.49
C VAL A 184 -27.39 -10.97 13.79
N GLY A 185 -27.58 -12.07 14.54
CA GLY A 185 -28.37 -12.08 15.77
C GLY A 185 -27.65 -11.54 17.00
N VAL A 186 -26.31 -11.48 17.00
CA VAL A 186 -25.52 -11.01 18.15
C VAL A 186 -24.47 -9.97 17.74
N PRO A 187 -24.58 -8.70 18.19
CA PRO A 187 -25.61 -8.18 19.10
C PRO A 187 -26.99 -8.05 18.42
N PRO A 188 -28.10 -8.23 19.18
CA PRO A 188 -29.47 -8.29 18.63
C PRO A 188 -29.99 -6.93 18.15
N ASN A 189 -29.44 -5.83 18.69
CA ASN A 189 -29.82 -4.49 18.32
C ASN A 189 -28.86 -3.94 17.28
N VAL A 190 -29.39 -3.27 16.26
CA VAL A 190 -28.61 -2.48 15.32
C VAL A 190 -28.52 -1.06 15.88
N HIS A 191 -27.31 -0.63 16.20
CA HIS A 191 -27.09 0.72 16.70
C HIS A 191 -27.33 1.75 15.57
N PRO A 192 -27.85 2.97 15.85
CA PRO A 192 -28.02 4.00 14.83
C PRO A 192 -26.74 4.28 14.01
N ASP A 193 -25.58 4.30 14.66
CA ASP A 193 -24.28 4.45 14.00
C ASP A 193 -23.97 3.31 13.02
N GLU A 194 -24.26 2.06 13.39
CA GLU A 194 -24.13 0.89 12.51
C GLU A 194 -25.03 1.04 11.26
N GLY A 195 -26.24 1.55 11.45
CA GLY A 195 -27.13 1.92 10.35
C GLY A 195 -26.56 3.04 9.47
N GLY A 196 -25.94 4.05 10.07
CA GLY A 196 -25.26 5.16 9.37
C GLY A 196 -24.10 4.68 8.50
N PHE A 197 -23.21 3.84 9.07
CA PHE A 197 -22.11 3.21 8.35
C PHE A 197 -22.59 2.32 7.21
N GLY A 198 -23.58 1.47 7.47
CA GLY A 198 -24.21 0.63 6.45
C GLY A 198 -24.81 1.45 5.31
N ASN A 199 -25.53 2.53 5.62
CA ASN A 199 -26.12 3.40 4.62
C ASN A 199 -25.06 4.10 3.76
N GLY A 200 -23.95 4.58 4.35
CA GLY A 200 -22.85 5.16 3.59
C GLY A 200 -22.22 4.16 2.62
N ALA A 201 -21.97 2.92 3.07
CA ALA A 201 -21.47 1.85 2.22
C ALA A 201 -22.45 1.52 1.08
N ARG A 202 -23.75 1.49 1.36
CA ARG A 202 -24.81 1.27 0.34
C ARG A 202 -24.89 2.41 -0.67
N GLN A 203 -24.66 3.65 -0.27
CA GLN A 203 -24.60 4.77 -1.20
C GLN A 203 -23.44 4.65 -2.17
N ILE A 204 -22.28 4.16 -1.73
CA ILE A 204 -21.16 3.83 -2.62
C ILE A 204 -21.54 2.71 -3.58
N LEU A 205 -22.10 1.60 -3.08
CA LEU A 205 -22.52 0.47 -3.92
C LEU A 205 -23.58 0.86 -4.96
N ALA A 206 -24.45 1.81 -4.62
CA ALA A 206 -25.46 2.35 -5.52
C ALA A 206 -24.92 3.41 -6.50
N GLY A 207 -23.63 3.76 -6.44
CA GLY A 207 -23.02 4.81 -7.26
C GLY A 207 -23.48 6.23 -6.91
N LYS A 208 -24.07 6.42 -5.72
CA LYS A 208 -24.61 7.72 -5.25
C LYS A 208 -23.59 8.53 -4.44
N MET A 209 -22.61 7.85 -3.85
CA MET A 209 -21.49 8.46 -3.15
C MET A 209 -20.18 8.05 -3.82
N PRO A 210 -19.30 8.99 -4.17
CA PRO A 210 -17.96 8.67 -4.64
C PRO A 210 -17.14 7.90 -3.58
N ILE A 211 -16.13 7.16 -4.06
CA ILE A 211 -15.44 6.15 -3.25
C ILE A 211 -14.45 6.77 -2.25
N VAL A 212 -13.76 7.86 -2.62
CA VAL A 212 -12.60 8.35 -1.84
C VAL A 212 -12.75 9.82 -1.42
N PHE A 213 -13.11 10.74 -2.31
CA PHE A 213 -12.98 12.19 -2.08
C PHE A 213 -14.27 12.97 -1.82
N PRO A 214 -15.21 12.41 -1.05
CA PRO A 214 -16.07 13.26 -0.21
C PRO A 214 -16.11 12.78 1.26
N THR A 215 -16.84 13.51 2.10
CA THR A 215 -17.23 13.05 3.44
C THR A 215 -18.68 12.54 3.44
N GLY A 216 -19.00 11.66 4.37
CA GLY A 216 -20.30 11.02 4.53
C GLY A 216 -20.94 11.33 5.87
N TRP A 217 -21.63 10.34 6.44
CA TRP A 217 -22.31 10.45 7.73
C TRP A 217 -21.35 10.92 8.84
N PHE A 218 -21.68 12.02 9.53
CA PHE A 218 -20.83 12.72 10.52
C PHE A 218 -19.41 13.03 10.03
N ASP A 219 -19.31 13.51 8.79
CA ASP A 219 -18.06 13.95 8.13
C ASP A 219 -16.96 12.89 8.05
N VAL A 220 -17.29 11.63 8.29
CA VAL A 220 -16.34 10.53 8.08
C VAL A 220 -15.95 10.49 6.59
N PRO A 221 -14.68 10.31 6.25
CA PRO A 221 -14.26 10.21 4.85
C PRO A 221 -14.93 9.03 4.13
N ALA A 222 -15.27 9.22 2.86
CA ALA A 222 -15.94 8.20 2.02
C ALA A 222 -15.15 6.88 1.93
N SER A 223 -13.82 6.99 1.93
CA SER A 223 -12.87 5.89 1.92
C SER A 223 -13.09 4.89 3.08
N SER A 224 -13.50 5.38 4.26
CA SER A 224 -13.88 4.54 5.39
C SER A 224 -15.11 3.68 5.09
N PHE A 225 -16.12 4.22 4.39
CA PHE A 225 -17.29 3.47 3.94
C PHE A 225 -16.99 2.56 2.74
N ALA A 226 -16.02 2.94 1.90
CA ALA A 226 -15.60 2.15 0.74
C ALA A 226 -15.03 0.79 1.14
N ILE A 227 -14.32 0.72 2.27
CA ILE A 227 -13.84 -0.55 2.84
C ILE A 227 -15.03 -1.46 3.16
N SER A 228 -16.04 -0.94 3.87
CA SER A 228 -17.25 -1.70 4.19
C SER A 228 -18.04 -2.08 2.92
N ALA A 229 -18.16 -1.17 1.95
CA ALA A 229 -18.81 -1.42 0.67
C ALA A 229 -18.15 -2.57 -0.10
N LEU A 230 -16.81 -2.61 -0.14
CA LEU A 230 -16.07 -3.70 -0.79
C LEU A 230 -16.37 -5.06 -0.15
N VAL A 231 -16.45 -5.11 1.18
CA VAL A 231 -16.76 -6.37 1.88
C VAL A 231 -18.23 -6.76 1.67
N MET A 232 -19.16 -5.80 1.73
CA MET A 232 -20.58 -6.03 1.42
C MET A 232 -20.79 -6.51 -0.02
N LEU A 233 -19.96 -6.07 -0.98
CA LEU A 233 -20.02 -6.57 -2.35
C LEU A 233 -19.75 -8.08 -2.44
N VAL A 234 -18.88 -8.61 -1.57
CA VAL A 234 -18.47 -10.02 -1.56
C VAL A 234 -19.37 -10.88 -0.67
N PHE A 235 -19.74 -10.40 0.51
CA PHE A 235 -20.43 -11.17 1.54
C PHE A 235 -21.95 -10.92 1.59
N GLY A 236 -22.45 -9.90 0.90
CA GLY A 236 -23.87 -9.55 0.87
C GLY A 236 -24.13 -8.08 1.20
N ASN A 237 -25.07 -7.45 0.48
CA ASN A 237 -25.53 -6.08 0.75
C ASN A 237 -26.58 -6.06 1.87
N ASP A 238 -26.18 -6.52 3.06
CA ASP A 238 -27.02 -6.66 4.25
C ASP A 238 -26.19 -6.47 5.54
N LEU A 239 -26.82 -6.71 6.70
CA LEU A 239 -26.16 -6.59 8.00
C LEU A 239 -25.00 -7.59 8.18
N PHE A 240 -25.11 -8.77 7.59
CA PHE A 240 -24.05 -9.77 7.65
C PHE A 240 -22.80 -9.27 6.93
N GLY A 241 -22.95 -8.79 5.69
CA GLY A 241 -21.82 -8.24 4.92
C GLY A 241 -21.20 -7.01 5.57
N LEU A 242 -22.02 -6.13 6.18
CA LEU A 242 -21.52 -4.98 6.92
C LEU A 242 -20.70 -5.40 8.14
N ARG A 243 -21.22 -6.30 8.97
CA ARG A 243 -20.53 -6.80 10.16
C ARG A 243 -19.27 -7.60 9.79
N MET A 244 -19.27 -8.29 8.65
CA MET A 244 -18.09 -8.98 8.13
C MET A 244 -16.92 -8.03 7.88
N ALA A 245 -17.17 -6.76 7.52
CA ALA A 245 -16.09 -5.78 7.36
C ALA A 245 -15.33 -5.60 8.67
N SER A 246 -16.05 -5.40 9.77
CA SER A 246 -15.47 -5.23 11.11
C SER A 246 -14.83 -6.52 11.63
N VAL A 247 -15.34 -7.70 11.26
CA VAL A 247 -14.68 -8.99 11.58
C VAL A 247 -13.32 -9.09 10.89
N ILE A 248 -13.23 -8.75 9.61
CA ILE A 248 -11.99 -8.78 8.83
C ILE A 248 -10.98 -7.77 9.38
N GLU A 249 -11.39 -6.52 9.59
CA GLU A 249 -10.55 -5.47 10.16
C GLU A 249 -10.04 -5.87 11.56
N GLY A 250 -10.91 -6.45 12.38
CA GLY A 250 -10.56 -6.93 13.70
C GLY A 250 -9.57 -8.10 13.67
N ALA A 251 -9.76 -9.08 12.78
CA ALA A 251 -8.83 -10.19 12.63
C ALA A 251 -7.46 -9.72 12.09
N LEU A 252 -7.45 -8.79 11.12
CA LEU A 252 -6.23 -8.17 10.60
C LEU A 252 -5.49 -7.40 11.69
N THR A 253 -6.19 -6.72 12.58
CA THR A 253 -5.59 -6.01 13.73
C THR A 253 -4.78 -6.97 14.60
N VAL A 254 -5.31 -8.18 14.87
CA VAL A 254 -4.59 -9.23 15.63
C VAL A 254 -3.32 -9.68 14.89
N VAL A 255 -3.38 -9.85 13.57
CA VAL A 255 -2.23 -10.24 12.75
C VAL A 255 -1.16 -9.15 12.77
N VAL A 256 -1.52 -7.89 12.53
CA VAL A 256 -0.56 -6.78 12.50
C VAL A 256 0.05 -6.55 13.88
N LEU A 257 -0.72 -6.73 14.96
CA LEU A 257 -0.17 -6.69 16.32
C LEU A 257 0.91 -7.76 16.52
N TYR A 258 0.66 -8.99 16.09
CA TYR A 258 1.67 -10.04 16.13
C TYR A 258 2.91 -9.68 15.31
N LEU A 259 2.74 -9.16 14.09
CA LEU A 259 3.88 -8.78 13.23
C LEU A 259 4.73 -7.68 13.87
N LEU A 260 4.10 -6.66 14.45
CA LEU A 260 4.78 -5.61 15.19
C LEU A 260 5.46 -6.15 16.46
N GLY A 261 4.74 -6.92 17.26
CA GLY A 261 5.24 -7.50 18.50
C GLY A 261 6.43 -8.43 18.25
N ARG A 262 6.38 -9.25 17.19
CA ARG A 262 7.45 -10.18 16.82
C ARG A 262 8.74 -9.44 16.52
N ARG A 263 8.60 -8.27 15.91
CA ARG A 263 9.71 -7.42 15.50
C ARG A 263 10.35 -6.63 16.65
N LEU A 264 9.58 -6.34 17.69
CA LEU A 264 10.04 -5.63 18.87
C LEU A 264 10.56 -6.56 19.97
N TRP A 265 9.89 -7.69 20.20
CA TRP A 265 10.11 -8.54 21.38
C TRP A 265 10.22 -10.04 21.05
N GLY A 266 10.19 -10.42 19.77
CA GLY A 266 10.26 -11.82 19.33
C GLY A 266 8.92 -12.55 19.34
N ALA A 267 8.93 -13.80 18.90
CA ALA A 267 7.72 -14.60 18.62
C ALA A 267 6.80 -14.81 19.83
N ARG A 268 7.39 -15.16 21.00
CA ARG A 268 6.60 -15.55 22.18
C ARG A 268 5.77 -14.39 22.75
N PRO A 269 6.34 -13.20 23.05
CA PRO A 269 5.54 -12.07 23.52
C PRO A 269 4.51 -11.62 22.49
N ALA A 270 4.84 -11.71 21.19
CA ALA A 270 3.93 -11.36 20.11
C ALA A 270 2.70 -12.28 20.03
N LEU A 271 2.92 -13.60 20.15
CA LEU A 271 1.83 -14.58 20.20
C LEU A 271 0.94 -14.36 21.43
N VAL A 272 1.54 -14.06 22.59
CA VAL A 272 0.77 -13.74 23.80
C VAL A 272 -0.05 -12.47 23.60
N ALA A 273 0.54 -11.39 23.06
CA ALA A 273 -0.18 -10.15 22.78
C ALA A 273 -1.34 -10.35 21.80
N ALA A 274 -1.12 -11.10 20.72
CA ALA A 274 -2.14 -11.42 19.73
C ALA A 274 -3.25 -12.32 20.31
N ALA A 275 -2.90 -13.31 21.14
CA ALA A 275 -3.87 -14.16 21.84
C ALA A 275 -4.71 -13.37 22.85
N LEU A 276 -4.10 -12.44 23.59
CA LEU A 276 -4.84 -11.57 24.51
C LEU A 276 -5.79 -10.63 23.76
N LEU A 277 -5.35 -10.06 22.63
CA LEU A 277 -6.21 -9.20 21.81
C LEU A 277 -7.35 -9.99 21.13
N SER A 278 -7.09 -11.22 20.69
CA SER A 278 -8.10 -12.02 19.99
C SER A 278 -9.31 -12.34 20.87
N ILE A 279 -9.10 -12.48 22.18
CA ILE A 279 -10.13 -12.75 23.20
C ILE A 279 -10.59 -11.51 23.98
N ALA A 280 -9.97 -10.34 23.77
CA ALA A 280 -10.30 -9.12 24.50
C ALA A 280 -11.76 -8.73 24.24
N ALA A 281 -12.58 -8.68 25.30
CA ALA A 281 -14.03 -8.50 25.20
C ALA A 281 -14.43 -7.25 24.40
N TRP A 282 -13.77 -6.11 24.63
CA TRP A 282 -14.03 -4.87 23.88
C TRP A 282 -13.73 -5.03 22.39
N HIS A 283 -12.62 -5.68 22.05
CA HIS A 283 -12.21 -5.85 20.66
C HIS A 283 -13.13 -6.85 19.95
N VAL A 284 -13.53 -7.95 20.61
CA VAL A 284 -14.54 -8.87 20.08
C VAL A 284 -15.87 -8.15 19.85
N HIS A 285 -16.32 -7.36 20.82
CA HIS A 285 -17.57 -6.62 20.75
C HIS A 285 -17.62 -5.68 19.54
N PHE A 286 -16.63 -4.79 19.39
CA PHE A 286 -16.61 -3.85 18.26
C PHE A 286 -16.30 -4.52 16.91
N SER A 287 -15.58 -5.65 16.89
CA SER A 287 -15.39 -6.43 15.65
C SER A 287 -16.66 -7.16 15.20
N ARG A 288 -17.69 -7.29 16.05
CA ARG A 288 -18.98 -7.91 15.72
C ARG A 288 -20.07 -6.90 15.35
N MET A 289 -19.83 -5.62 15.56
CA MET A 289 -20.71 -4.54 15.12
C MET A 289 -20.18 -3.97 13.82
N GLY A 290 -21.06 -3.72 12.85
CA GLY A 290 -20.80 -3.13 11.55
C GLY A 290 -20.38 -1.66 11.64
N SER A 291 -19.25 -1.43 12.30
CA SER A 291 -18.73 -0.13 12.66
C SER A 291 -17.32 0.05 12.13
N GLN A 292 -16.99 1.30 11.80
CA GLN A 292 -15.66 1.66 11.33
C GLN A 292 -14.63 1.75 12.48
N HIS A 293 -15.04 1.47 13.72
CA HIS A 293 -14.19 1.60 14.90
C HIS A 293 -12.95 0.70 14.82
N MET A 294 -13.05 -0.46 14.15
CA MET A 294 -11.92 -1.39 13.97
C MET A 294 -10.90 -0.93 12.94
N GLN A 295 -11.23 0.07 12.11
CA GLN A 295 -10.27 0.67 11.18
C GLN A 295 -9.18 1.44 11.93
N ALA A 296 -9.51 2.08 13.05
CA ALA A 296 -8.55 2.85 13.83
C ALA A 296 -7.40 2.02 14.43
N PRO A 297 -7.63 0.96 15.22
CA PRO A 297 -6.55 0.15 15.74
C PRO A 297 -5.74 -0.52 14.62
N LEU A 298 -6.38 -0.94 13.52
CA LEU A 298 -5.67 -1.48 12.35
C LEU A 298 -4.73 -0.44 11.73
N ALA A 299 -5.22 0.77 11.43
CA ALA A 299 -4.43 1.83 10.82
C ALA A 299 -3.27 2.26 11.74
N ILE A 300 -3.51 2.43 13.04
CA ILE A 300 -2.47 2.77 14.02
C ILE A 300 -1.38 1.69 14.05
N LEU A 301 -1.75 0.41 14.09
CA LEU A 301 -0.77 -0.68 14.09
C LEU A 301 0.02 -0.77 12.78
N LEU A 302 -0.60 -0.49 11.64
CA LEU A 302 0.10 -0.41 10.35
C LEU A 302 1.14 0.71 10.35
N VAL A 303 0.78 1.90 10.85
CA VAL A 303 1.71 3.03 11.00
C VAL A 303 2.90 2.62 11.87
N LEU A 304 2.65 2.09 13.07
CA LEU A 304 3.70 1.67 13.98
C LEU A 304 4.57 0.55 13.39
N TYR A 305 3.95 -0.43 12.74
CA TYR A 305 4.66 -1.53 12.09
C TYR A 305 5.63 -1.00 11.04
N PHE A 306 5.17 -0.20 10.08
CA PHE A 306 6.04 0.33 9.03
C PHE A 306 7.06 1.35 9.54
N LEU A 307 6.75 2.12 10.58
CA LEU A 307 7.72 2.99 11.25
C LEU A 307 8.89 2.19 11.82
N ILE A 308 8.59 1.12 12.57
CA ILE A 308 9.62 0.25 13.15
C ILE A 308 10.40 -0.47 12.05
N ARG A 309 9.74 -0.93 10.98
CA ARG A 309 10.43 -1.48 9.81
C ARG A 309 11.37 -0.47 9.15
N GLY A 310 10.91 0.74 8.91
CA GLY A 310 11.70 1.81 8.29
C GLY A 310 12.95 2.13 9.09
N VAL A 311 12.84 2.17 10.42
CA VAL A 311 14.00 2.41 11.30
C VAL A 311 14.95 1.21 11.37
N GLN A 312 14.44 -0.02 11.42
CA GLN A 312 15.31 -1.20 11.60
C GLN A 312 15.92 -1.73 10.29
N ASP A 313 15.17 -1.69 9.18
CA ASP A 313 15.62 -2.21 7.88
C ASP A 313 16.16 -1.13 6.95
N ALA A 314 15.89 0.16 7.24
CA ALA A 314 16.32 1.31 6.44
C ALA A 314 15.92 1.24 4.96
N LEU A 315 14.86 0.48 4.63
CA LEU A 315 14.34 0.37 3.27
C LEU A 315 13.42 1.55 2.96
N LEU A 316 13.60 2.17 1.80
CA LEU A 316 12.80 3.32 1.36
C LEU A 316 11.31 2.98 1.29
N LEU A 317 10.99 1.75 0.85
CA LEU A 317 9.61 1.25 0.80
C LEU A 317 8.93 1.30 2.17
N ASP A 318 9.61 0.89 3.24
CA ASP A 318 8.99 0.82 4.56
C ASP A 318 8.65 2.22 5.08
N TRP A 319 9.47 3.22 4.78
CA TRP A 319 9.17 4.62 5.07
C TRP A 319 7.99 5.16 4.24
N VAL A 320 7.94 4.84 2.94
CA VAL A 320 6.81 5.20 2.07
C VAL A 320 5.51 4.56 2.55
N LEU A 321 5.53 3.27 2.90
CA LEU A 321 4.37 2.56 3.43
C LEU A 321 3.94 3.09 4.80
N CYS A 322 4.88 3.54 5.63
CA CYS A 322 4.56 4.29 6.85
C CYS A 322 3.83 5.59 6.52
N GLY A 323 4.29 6.33 5.50
CA GLY A 323 3.60 7.53 5.00
C GLY A 323 2.19 7.22 4.50
N PHE A 324 2.01 6.16 3.71
CA PHE A 324 0.69 5.72 3.25
C PHE A 324 -0.23 5.32 4.41
N ALA A 325 0.29 4.62 5.41
CA ALA A 325 -0.49 4.25 6.60
C ALA A 325 -0.88 5.48 7.42
N ILE A 326 -0.01 6.51 7.50
CA ILE A 326 -0.35 7.81 8.08
C ILE A 326 -1.49 8.44 7.29
N GLY A 327 -1.41 8.45 5.96
CA GLY A 327 -2.48 8.99 5.13
C GLY A 327 -3.80 8.23 5.31
N LEU A 328 -3.75 6.90 5.35
CA LEU A 328 -4.90 6.06 5.65
C LEU A 328 -5.53 6.44 7.00
N SER A 329 -4.73 6.79 8.01
CA SER A 329 -5.25 7.22 9.32
C SER A 329 -6.09 8.51 9.28
N PHE A 330 -5.95 9.34 8.25
CA PHE A 330 -6.81 10.51 8.00
C PHE A 330 -8.06 10.19 7.17
N GLU A 331 -8.06 9.04 6.49
CA GLU A 331 -9.13 8.55 5.61
C GLU A 331 -10.06 7.55 6.31
N VAL A 332 -9.65 7.00 7.46
CA VAL A 332 -10.50 6.10 8.24
C VAL A 332 -11.07 6.81 9.47
N TYR A 333 -11.70 6.02 10.34
CA TYR A 333 -12.27 6.49 11.59
C TYR A 333 -11.36 7.45 12.37
N TYR A 334 -11.92 8.57 12.83
CA TYR A 334 -11.21 9.73 13.39
C TYR A 334 -10.19 9.39 14.49
N ALA A 335 -10.44 8.36 15.31
CA ALA A 335 -9.52 7.95 16.36
C ALA A 335 -8.14 7.52 15.82
N ALA A 336 -8.04 7.14 14.54
CA ALA A 336 -6.78 6.80 13.88
C ALA A 336 -5.83 8.00 13.75
N ARG A 337 -6.35 9.25 13.77
CA ARG A 337 -5.56 10.48 13.62
C ARG A 337 -4.60 10.76 14.78
N VAL A 338 -4.60 9.93 15.83
CA VAL A 338 -3.53 9.91 16.84
C VAL A 338 -2.22 9.32 16.31
N ALA A 339 -2.26 8.52 15.23
CA ALA A 339 -1.08 7.82 14.70
C ALA A 339 0.09 8.76 14.29
N PRO A 340 -0.14 9.89 13.59
CA PRO A 340 0.92 10.86 13.32
C PRO A 340 1.57 11.41 14.59
N ALA A 341 0.79 11.65 15.67
CA ALA A 341 1.35 12.12 16.94
C ALA A 341 2.26 11.07 17.57
N LEU A 342 1.90 9.78 17.50
CA LEU A 342 2.77 8.68 17.95
C LEU A 342 4.07 8.61 17.14
N VAL A 343 4.00 8.80 15.81
CA VAL A 343 5.17 8.86 14.93
C VAL A 343 6.08 10.02 15.33
N LEU A 344 5.52 11.22 15.49
CA LEU A 344 6.26 12.42 15.88
C LEU A 344 6.92 12.25 17.26
N ALA A 345 6.20 11.69 18.23
CA ALA A 345 6.75 11.41 19.56
C ALA A 345 7.93 10.43 19.49
N TYR A 346 7.79 9.34 18.75
CA TYR A 346 8.85 8.35 18.59
C TYR A 346 10.07 8.91 17.85
N LEU A 347 9.86 9.62 16.73
CA LEU A 347 10.95 10.26 15.98
C LEU A 347 11.62 11.38 16.79
N GLY A 348 10.84 12.15 17.56
CA GLY A 348 11.34 13.15 18.50
C GLY A 348 12.22 12.54 19.58
N TYR A 349 11.79 11.41 20.16
CA TYR A 349 12.61 10.64 21.10
C TYR A 349 13.93 10.18 20.47
N ARG A 350 13.89 9.54 19.30
CA ARG A 350 15.08 9.03 18.59
C ARG A 350 16.04 10.15 18.19
N THR A 351 15.52 11.26 17.68
CA THR A 351 16.33 12.43 17.33
C THR A 351 16.92 13.11 18.57
N ALA A 352 16.26 13.09 19.73
CA ALA A 352 16.81 13.63 20.97
C ALA A 352 17.92 12.76 21.56
N THR A 353 17.78 11.42 21.50
CA THR A 353 18.75 10.48 22.08
C THR A 353 19.96 10.22 21.17
N GLU A 354 19.74 10.06 19.87
CA GLU A 354 20.77 9.70 18.87
C GLU A 354 21.23 10.92 18.03
N LYS A 355 20.58 12.08 18.20
CA LYS A 355 20.96 13.38 17.61
C LYS A 355 21.18 13.31 16.11
N ARG A 356 22.36 13.76 15.64
CA ARG A 356 22.70 13.88 14.22
C ARG A 356 22.89 12.53 13.54
N GLU A 357 23.25 11.49 14.28
CA GLU A 357 23.50 10.16 13.71
C GLU A 357 22.21 9.55 13.15
N PHE A 358 21.10 9.69 13.90
CA PHE A 358 19.80 9.22 13.45
C PHE A 358 19.32 9.95 12.19
N VAL A 359 19.41 11.29 12.17
CA VAL A 359 18.98 12.09 11.01
C VAL A 359 19.86 11.81 9.79
N HIS A 360 21.17 11.65 9.97
CA HIS A 360 22.08 11.32 8.87
C HIS A 360 21.79 9.93 8.30
N THR A 361 21.48 8.96 9.17
CA THR A 361 21.19 7.57 8.76
C THR A 361 19.82 7.44 8.10
N HIS A 362 18.81 8.13 8.62
CA HIS A 362 17.42 7.98 8.20
C HIS A 362 16.85 9.16 7.40
N GLY A 363 17.64 10.19 7.07
CA GLY A 363 17.16 11.43 6.46
C GLY A 363 16.38 11.20 5.16
N LEU A 364 16.87 10.31 4.28
CA LEU A 364 16.14 9.95 3.06
C LEU A 364 14.83 9.21 3.37
N GLY A 365 14.82 8.36 4.39
CA GLY A 365 13.62 7.67 4.86
C GLY A 365 12.58 8.63 5.43
N LEU A 366 13.01 9.61 6.23
CA LEU A 366 12.12 10.65 6.77
C LEU A 366 11.47 11.47 5.64
N LEU A 367 12.25 11.86 4.62
CA LEU A 367 11.71 12.52 3.43
C LEU A 367 10.70 11.61 2.69
N ALA A 368 11.01 10.32 2.55
CA ALA A 368 10.12 9.36 1.90
C ALA A 368 8.81 9.12 2.68
N LEU A 369 8.85 9.16 4.02
CA LEU A 369 7.67 9.10 4.87
C LEU A 369 6.78 10.32 4.65
N VAL A 370 7.35 11.53 4.72
CA VAL A 370 6.60 12.77 4.49
C VAL A 370 6.02 12.78 3.07
N PHE A 371 6.82 12.38 2.08
CA PHE A 371 6.38 12.25 0.70
C PHE A 371 5.23 11.25 0.54
N GLY A 372 5.34 10.06 1.12
CA GLY A 372 4.28 9.05 1.08
C GLY A 372 2.99 9.54 1.71
N ALA A 373 3.07 10.16 2.90
CA ALA A 373 1.91 10.75 3.58
C ALA A 373 1.26 11.85 2.74
N PHE A 374 2.07 12.74 2.16
CA PHE A 374 1.57 13.81 1.31
C PHE A 374 0.89 13.27 0.05
N VAL A 375 1.52 12.35 -0.69
CA VAL A 375 0.95 11.72 -1.89
C VAL A 375 -0.41 11.06 -1.59
N PHE A 376 -0.53 10.44 -0.41
CA PHE A 376 -1.75 9.78 0.01
C PHE A 376 -2.87 10.79 0.32
N VAL A 377 -2.61 11.77 1.19
CA VAL A 377 -3.64 12.70 1.69
C VAL A 377 -3.91 13.87 0.75
N ALA A 378 -3.01 14.18 -0.19
CA ALA A 378 -3.05 15.40 -0.99
C ALA A 378 -4.43 15.71 -1.61
N PRO A 379 -5.12 14.79 -2.30
CA PRO A 379 -6.42 15.12 -2.88
C PRO A 379 -7.49 15.37 -1.82
N MET A 380 -7.42 14.70 -0.67
CA MET A 380 -8.36 14.91 0.44
C MET A 380 -8.10 16.22 1.19
N THR A 381 -6.86 16.73 1.21
CA THR A 381 -6.60 18.06 1.80
C THR A 381 -7.40 19.16 1.11
N VAL A 382 -7.72 19.03 -0.17
CA VAL A 382 -8.59 19.96 -0.90
C VAL A 382 -10.03 19.90 -0.38
N VAL A 383 -10.52 18.72 -0.02
CA VAL A 383 -11.85 18.55 0.57
C VAL A 383 -11.89 19.21 1.94
N TYR A 384 -10.91 18.90 2.79
CA TYR A 384 -10.79 19.49 4.12
C TYR A 384 -10.55 21.01 4.10
N ALA A 385 -9.80 21.54 3.13
CA ALA A 385 -9.56 22.98 3.02
C ALA A 385 -10.81 23.77 2.59
N ARG A 386 -11.77 23.13 1.91
CA ARG A 386 -13.04 23.75 1.51
C ARG A 386 -14.02 23.86 2.69
N ASP A 387 -13.98 22.87 3.57
CA ASP A 387 -14.80 22.85 4.77
C ASP A 387 -13.96 22.38 5.97
N PRO A 388 -13.23 23.29 6.63
CA PRO A 388 -12.37 22.94 7.75
C PRO A 388 -13.11 22.30 8.93
N GLN A 389 -14.43 22.54 9.06
CA GLN A 389 -15.24 21.94 10.12
C GLN A 389 -15.32 20.42 9.97
N THR A 390 -15.19 19.88 8.75
CA THR A 390 -15.16 18.42 8.53
C THR A 390 -13.95 17.71 9.15
N LEU A 391 -12.88 18.45 9.46
CA LEU A 391 -11.75 17.88 10.22
C LEU A 391 -12.09 17.75 11.70
N ASP A 392 -12.71 18.76 12.30
CA ASP A 392 -12.89 18.84 13.76
C ASP A 392 -14.33 18.63 14.22
N SER A 393 -15.25 18.23 13.33
CA SER A 393 -16.69 18.14 13.63
C SER A 393 -17.04 17.22 14.80
N ARG A 394 -16.15 16.29 15.18
CA ARG A 394 -16.28 15.45 16.38
C ARG A 394 -15.65 16.03 17.64
N THR A 395 -14.66 16.91 17.50
CA THR A 395 -14.00 17.59 18.62
C THR A 395 -14.85 18.77 19.09
N ASP A 396 -15.55 19.43 18.17
CA ASP A 396 -16.41 20.60 18.45
C ASP A 396 -17.82 20.23 18.94
N ALA A 397 -18.22 18.95 18.82
CA ALA A 397 -19.55 18.45 19.19
C ALA A 397 -19.68 18.01 20.66
N VAL A 398 -18.60 18.12 21.44
CA VAL A 398 -18.53 17.82 22.89
C VAL A 398 -18.33 19.11 23.65
#